data_AF-A0A7W0AAA1-F1
#
_entry.id   AF-A0A7W0AAA1-F1
#
_cell.length_a   1.000
_cell.length_b   1.000
_cell.length_c   1.000
_cell.angle_alpha   90.00
_cell.angle_beta   90.00
_cell.angle_gamma   90.00
#
_symmetry.space_group_name_H-M   'P 1'
#
loop_
_entity.id
_entity.type
_entity.pdbx_description
1 polymer ?
#
loop_
_entity_poly.entity_id
_entity_poly.type
_entity_poly.pdbx_seq_one_letter_code
_entity_poly.pdbx_strand_id
1 'polypeptide(L)'
;TVIPKFIVLDDLGLLNTYGALTIPFLADAFGIFLMKQFFESIPTDLEEAARIDGASRYQIFRQIVLPNAIPAVAALTIFSFQGSWNSFLEPLLFTIGSSDLYTLPVGLANFRAVYNTNYPVLMSIAVITTVPMAIFFVIFQRYFIASNVASGIKG
;
A
#
# COMPACT_ATOMS: atom_id res chain seq x y z
N THR A 1 -15.45 5.54 7.52
CA THR A 1 -14.22 6.27 7.89
C THR A 1 -13.93 7.47 7.00
N VAL A 2 -14.54 7.61 5.82
CA VAL A 2 -14.22 8.69 4.87
C VAL A 2 -14.63 10.08 5.36
N ILE A 3 -15.80 10.24 6.01
CA ILE A 3 -16.28 11.54 6.49
C ILE A 3 -15.30 12.17 7.50
N PRO A 4 -14.87 11.49 8.58
CA PRO A 4 -13.87 12.05 9.49
C PRO A 4 -12.53 12.39 8.81
N LYS A 5 -12.05 11.54 7.89
CA LYS A 5 -10.82 11.83 7.13
C LYS A 5 -10.98 13.11 6.30
N PHE A 6 -12.12 13.28 5.64
CA PHE A 6 -12.44 14.48 4.86
C PHE A 6 -12.40 15.73 5.74
N ILE A 7 -13.10 15.71 6.88
CA ILE A 7 -13.14 16.84 7.83
C ILE A 7 -11.73 17.20 8.30
N VAL A 8 -10.91 16.22 8.69
CA VAL A 8 -9.53 16.48 9.13
C VAL A 8 -8.67 17.08 7.99
N LEU A 9 -8.83 16.61 6.76
CA LEU A 9 -8.11 17.17 5.62
C LEU A 9 -8.57 18.59 5.28
N ASP A 10 -9.86 18.89 5.44
CA ASP A 10 -10.43 20.22 5.28
C ASP A 10 -9.91 21.20 6.34
N ASP A 11 -9.96 20.78 7.61
CA ASP A 11 -9.44 21.55 8.75
C ASP A 11 -7.93 21.86 8.61
N LEU A 12 -7.17 20.96 7.99
CA LEU A 12 -5.75 21.12 7.70
C LEU A 12 -5.47 21.88 6.38
N GLY A 13 -6.50 22.22 5.59
CA GLY A 13 -6.35 22.87 4.29
C GLY A 13 -5.64 22.00 3.24
N LEU A 14 -5.70 20.68 3.38
CA LEU A 14 -5.00 19.71 2.51
C LEU A 14 -5.88 19.16 1.37
N LEU A 15 -7.19 19.41 1.38
CA LEU A 15 -8.07 19.07 0.26
C LEU A 15 -7.53 19.66 -1.05
N ASN A 16 -7.77 18.97 -2.16
CA ASN A 16 -7.29 19.39 -3.47
C ASN A 16 -5.75 19.57 -3.53
N THR A 17 -5.01 18.75 -2.78
CA THR A 17 -3.54 18.65 -2.87
C THR A 17 -3.10 17.19 -2.94
N TYR A 18 -1.85 16.95 -3.35
CA TYR A 18 -1.24 15.62 -3.24
C TYR A 18 -1.17 15.11 -1.80
N GLY A 19 -1.19 16.00 -0.79
CA GLY A 19 -1.21 15.64 0.62
C GLY A 19 -2.46 14.84 1.00
N ALA A 20 -3.63 15.26 0.51
CA ALA A 20 -4.88 14.51 0.71
C ALA A 20 -4.90 13.14 0.02
N LEU A 21 -4.12 12.96 -1.05
CA LEU A 21 -3.98 11.69 -1.77
C LEU A 21 -2.92 10.75 -1.18
N THR A 22 -2.05 11.24 -0.31
CA THR A 22 -0.92 10.46 0.25
C THR A 22 -1.06 10.22 1.74
N ILE A 23 -1.23 11.26 2.55
CA ILE A 23 -1.22 11.19 4.02
C ILE A 23 -2.22 10.16 4.57
N PRO A 24 -3.50 10.13 4.12
CA PRO A 24 -4.47 9.16 4.64
C PRO A 24 -4.20 7.71 4.28
N PHE A 25 -3.31 7.46 3.31
CA PHE A 25 -2.95 6.14 2.79
C PHE A 25 -1.59 5.65 3.33
N LEU A 26 -0.85 6.47 4.10
CA LEU A 26 0.46 6.10 4.63
C LEU A 26 0.43 4.95 5.63
N ALA A 27 -0.67 4.85 6.39
CA ALA A 27 -0.83 3.82 7.40
C ALA A 27 -2.30 3.39 7.47
N ASP A 28 -2.51 2.08 7.51
CA ASP A 28 -3.81 1.47 7.65
C ASP A 28 -3.75 0.31 8.67
N ALA A 29 -4.91 -0.05 9.21
CA ALA A 29 -5.00 -1.05 10.26
C ALA A 29 -4.57 -2.45 9.79
N PHE A 30 -4.81 -2.79 8.51
CA PHE A 30 -4.42 -4.09 7.97
C PHE A 30 -2.90 -4.17 7.83
N GLY A 31 -2.24 -3.12 7.33
CA GLY A 31 -0.79 -3.08 7.23
C GLY A 31 -0.09 -3.19 8.59
N ILE A 32 -0.60 -2.48 9.60
CA ILE A 32 -0.08 -2.57 10.98
C ILE A 32 -0.28 -3.99 11.53
N PHE A 33 -1.47 -4.57 11.36
CA PHE A 33 -1.80 -5.90 11.86
C PHE A 33 -0.96 -7.00 11.19
N LEU A 34 -0.76 -6.92 9.87
CA LEU A 34 0.06 -7.86 9.11
C LEU A 34 1.51 -7.83 9.59
N MET A 35 2.10 -6.64 9.70
CA MET A 35 3.48 -6.48 10.15
C MET A 35 3.66 -6.89 11.60
N LYS A 36 2.71 -6.58 12.48
CA LYS A 36 2.74 -7.01 13.88
C LYS A 36 2.79 -8.53 14.00
N GLN A 37 1.88 -9.24 13.32
CA GLN A 37 1.86 -10.70 13.33
C GLN A 37 3.16 -11.31 12.81
N PHE A 38 3.75 -10.71 11.77
CA PHE A 38 5.01 -11.20 11.25
C PHE A 38 6.17 -10.96 12.22
N PHE A 39 6.27 -9.78 12.82
CA PHE A 39 7.29 -9.50 13.83
C PHE A 39 7.18 -10.41 15.05
N GLU A 40 5.96 -10.73 15.50
CA GLU A 40 5.71 -11.69 16.59
C GLU A 40 6.09 -13.13 16.23
N SER A 41 6.23 -13.46 14.94
CA SER A 41 6.67 -14.79 14.48
C SER A 41 8.19 -14.96 14.44
N ILE A 42 8.96 -13.86 14.56
CA ILE A 42 10.42 -13.89 14.58
C ILE A 42 10.89 -14.39 15.95
N PRO A 43 11.78 -15.40 16.01
CA PRO A 43 12.29 -15.92 17.29
C PRO A 43 12.95 -14.83 18.14
N THR A 44 12.51 -14.69 19.39
CA THR A 44 13.03 -13.70 20.34
C THR A 44 14.49 -13.94 20.70
N ASP A 45 14.96 -15.19 20.63
CA ASP A 45 16.34 -15.60 20.94
C ASP A 45 17.38 -14.82 20.11
N LEU A 46 17.04 -14.44 18.86
CA LEU A 46 17.90 -13.63 17.99
C LEU A 46 18.09 -12.21 18.54
N GLU A 47 17.03 -11.62 19.10
CA GLU A 47 17.10 -10.30 19.73
C GLU A 47 17.84 -10.34 21.06
N GLU A 48 17.69 -11.42 21.83
CA GLU A 48 18.36 -11.62 23.12
C GLU A 48 19.86 -11.83 22.94
N ALA A 49 20.28 -12.67 22.00
CA ALA A 49 21.69 -12.87 21.66
C ALA A 49 22.36 -11.56 21.27
N ALA A 50 21.74 -10.78 20.38
CA ALA A 50 22.27 -9.49 19.96
C ALA A 50 22.36 -8.47 21.11
N ARG A 51 21.44 -8.54 22.09
CA ARG A 51 21.48 -7.71 23.28
C ARG A 51 22.65 -8.09 24.20
N ILE A 52 22.94 -9.38 24.32
CA ILE A 52 24.12 -9.87 25.06
C ILE A 52 25.41 -9.38 24.38
N ASP A 53 25.43 -9.34 23.05
CA ASP A 53 26.54 -8.78 22.24
C ASP A 53 26.63 -7.24 22.29
N GLY A 54 25.77 -6.57 23.07
CA GLY A 54 25.80 -5.12 23.27
C GLY A 54 25.11 -4.30 22.17
N ALA A 55 24.33 -4.93 21.28
CA ALA A 55 23.60 -4.21 20.24
C ALA A 55 22.46 -3.36 20.82
N SER A 56 22.36 -2.12 20.37
CA SER A 56 21.23 -1.22 20.68
C SER A 56 19.93 -1.68 20.01
N ARG A 57 18.78 -1.26 20.55
CA ARG A 57 17.46 -1.61 20.00
C ARG A 57 17.30 -1.26 18.52
N TYR A 58 17.84 -0.11 18.09
CA TYR A 58 17.82 0.30 16.68
C TYR A 58 18.69 -0.59 15.79
N GLN A 59 19.87 -1.01 16.28
CA GLN A 59 20.72 -1.96 15.57
C GLN A 59 20.03 -3.32 15.41
N ILE A 60 19.44 -3.85 16.49
CA ILE A 60 18.67 -5.11 16.46
C ILE A 60 17.54 -5.02 15.42
N PHE A 61 16.75 -3.95 15.46
CA PHE A 61 15.67 -3.75 14.50
C PHE A 61 16.19 -3.72 13.05
N ARG A 62 17.21 -2.91 12.75
CA ARG A 62 17.69 -2.70 11.39
C ARG A 62 18.48 -3.89 10.83
N GLN A 63 19.25 -4.58 11.67
CA GLN A 63 20.19 -5.62 11.23
C GLN A 63 19.63 -7.04 11.37
N ILE A 64 18.64 -7.25 12.25
CA ILE A 64 18.09 -8.58 12.53
C ILE A 64 16.61 -8.63 12.15
N VAL A 65 15.77 -7.80 12.77
CA VAL A 65 14.31 -7.88 12.58
C VAL A 65 13.90 -7.52 11.16
N LEU A 66 14.36 -6.38 10.64
CA LEU A 66 13.96 -5.87 9.33
C LEU A 66 14.38 -6.77 8.15
N PRO A 67 15.61 -7.32 8.09
CA PRO A 67 15.99 -8.27 7.04
C PRO A 67 15.17 -9.56 7.06
N ASN A 68 14.85 -10.09 8.24
CA ASN A 68 13.97 -11.25 8.38
C ASN A 68 12.52 -10.93 7.99
N ALA A 69 12.10 -9.66 8.12
CA ALA A 69 10.78 -9.19 7.73
C ALA A 69 10.63 -8.80 6.25
N ILE A 70 11.67 -8.93 5.41
CA ILE A 70 11.61 -8.61 3.98
C ILE A 70 10.42 -9.29 3.26
N PRO A 71 10.10 -10.58 3.48
CA PRO A 71 8.94 -11.21 2.84
C PRO A 71 7.61 -10.53 3.20
N ALA A 72 7.42 -10.16 4.47
CA ALA A 72 6.23 -9.45 4.92
C ALA A 72 6.16 -8.01 4.40
N VAL A 73 7.29 -7.30 4.41
CA VAL A 73 7.37 -5.95 3.83
C VAL A 73 7.03 -6.00 2.34
N ALA A 74 7.50 -7.00 1.60
CA ALA A 74 7.16 -7.18 0.19
C ALA A 74 5.65 -7.44 0.01
N ALA A 75 5.06 -8.32 0.81
CA ALA A 75 3.61 -8.58 0.78
C ALA A 75 2.79 -7.32 1.09
N LEU A 76 3.15 -6.59 2.15
CA LEU A 76 2.53 -5.33 2.50
C LEU A 76 2.62 -4.33 1.35
N THR A 77 3.81 -4.19 0.75
CA THR A 77 4.03 -3.26 -0.37
C THR A 77 3.10 -3.57 -1.55
N ILE A 78 2.89 -4.85 -1.87
CA ILE A 78 1.94 -5.26 -2.92
C ILE A 78 0.51 -4.84 -2.55
N PHE A 79 0.05 -5.17 -1.34
CA PHE A 79 -1.30 -4.83 -0.92
C PHE A 79 -1.54 -3.31 -0.86
N SER A 80 -0.58 -2.55 -0.32
CA SER A 80 -0.64 -1.09 -0.26
C SER A 80 -0.62 -0.46 -1.64
N PHE A 81 0.23 -0.95 -2.56
CA PHE A 81 0.26 -0.48 -3.95
C PHE A 81 -1.06 -0.77 -4.65
N GLN A 82 -1.56 -2.01 -4.55
CA GLN A 82 -2.84 -2.42 -5.12
C GLN A 82 -4.00 -1.57 -4.59
N GLY A 83 -4.06 -1.37 -3.28
CA GLY A 83 -5.10 -0.60 -2.62
C GLY A 83 -5.09 0.85 -3.07
N SER A 84 -3.91 1.47 -3.13
CA SER A 84 -3.74 2.86 -3.56
C SER A 84 -4.06 3.04 -5.05
N TRP A 85 -3.58 2.13 -5.89
CA TRP A 85 -3.80 2.16 -7.35
C TRP A 85 -5.27 2.02 -7.74
N ASN A 86 -6.01 1.16 -7.02
CA ASN A 86 -7.43 0.91 -7.26
C ASN A 86 -8.37 1.83 -6.47
N SER A 87 -7.84 2.75 -5.66
CA SER A 87 -8.66 3.62 -4.81
C SER A 87 -9.50 4.58 -5.66
N PHE A 88 -10.79 4.66 -5.35
CA PHE A 88 -11.76 5.47 -6.09
C PHE A 88 -12.46 6.50 -5.20
N LEU A 89 -13.19 6.04 -4.17
CA LEU A 89 -14.09 6.89 -3.40
C LEU A 89 -13.36 8.02 -2.65
N GLU A 90 -12.26 7.69 -1.96
CA GLU A 90 -11.49 8.68 -1.19
C GLU A 90 -10.84 9.73 -2.13
N PRO A 91 -10.10 9.36 -3.20
CA PRO A 91 -9.57 10.32 -4.16
C PRO A 91 -10.65 11.18 -4.83
N LEU A 92 -11.82 10.60 -5.16
CA LEU A 92 -12.94 11.34 -5.75
C LEU A 92 -13.42 12.47 -4.83
N LEU A 93 -13.52 12.18 -3.52
CA LEU A 93 -13.99 13.15 -2.53
C LEU A 93 -12.90 14.17 -2.15
N PHE A 94 -11.63 13.79 -2.19
CA PHE A 94 -10.53 14.66 -1.77
C PHE A 94 -10.04 15.63 -2.86
N THR A 95 -10.47 15.44 -4.11
CA THR A 95 -10.03 16.23 -5.29
C THR A 95 -11.18 16.98 -5.97
N ILE A 96 -12.23 17.31 -5.21
CA ILE A 96 -13.41 18.01 -5.73
C ILE A 96 -13.01 19.38 -6.31
N GLY A 97 -13.22 19.54 -7.61
CA GLY A 97 -12.90 20.77 -8.34
C GLY A 97 -11.45 20.86 -8.83
N SER A 98 -10.65 19.80 -8.69
CA SER A 98 -9.25 19.76 -9.16
C SER A 98 -8.99 18.57 -10.07
N SER A 99 -9.38 18.70 -11.35
CA SER A 99 -9.21 17.66 -12.37
C SER A 99 -7.75 17.21 -12.56
N ASP A 100 -6.80 18.11 -12.31
CA ASP A 100 -5.37 17.84 -12.46
C ASP A 100 -4.83 16.84 -11.41
N LEU A 101 -5.62 16.59 -10.35
CA LEU A 101 -5.31 15.64 -9.28
C LEU A 101 -6.09 14.33 -9.39
N TYR A 102 -6.87 14.15 -10.46
CA TYR A 102 -7.65 12.93 -10.64
C TYR A 102 -6.73 11.72 -10.79
N THR A 103 -6.92 10.74 -9.91
CA THR A 103 -6.35 9.42 -10.10
C THR A 103 -6.99 8.75 -11.31
N LEU A 104 -6.33 7.74 -11.88
CA LEU A 104 -6.83 7.01 -13.05
C LEU A 104 -8.29 6.53 -12.87
N PRO A 105 -8.70 5.93 -11.74
CA PRO A 105 -10.11 5.56 -11.52
C PRO A 105 -11.07 6.75 -11.50
N VAL A 106 -10.68 7.87 -10.89
CA VAL A 106 -11.51 9.09 -10.80
C VAL A 106 -11.67 9.74 -12.17
N GLY A 107 -10.56 9.92 -12.89
CA GLY A 107 -10.57 10.47 -14.24
C GLY A 107 -11.40 9.61 -15.20
N LEU A 108 -11.30 8.29 -15.08
CA LEU A 108 -12.11 7.37 -15.90
C LEU A 108 -13.61 7.48 -15.62
N ALA A 109 -14.00 7.62 -14.35
CA ALA A 109 -15.40 7.82 -13.99
C ALA A 109 -15.93 9.18 -14.47
N ASN A 110 -15.11 10.23 -14.36
CA ASN A 110 -15.45 11.56 -14.87
C ASN A 110 -15.61 11.56 -16.41
N PHE A 111 -14.71 10.88 -17.12
CA PHE A 111 -14.78 10.72 -18.58
C PHE A 111 -16.10 10.07 -19.03
N ARG A 112 -16.55 9.02 -18.33
CA ARG A 112 -17.85 8.37 -18.61
C ARG A 112 -19.03 9.33 -18.44
N ALA A 113 -18.98 10.20 -17.42
CA ALA A 113 -20.04 11.14 -17.12
C ALA A 113 -20.15 12.27 -18.17
N VAL A 114 -19.02 12.72 -18.73
CA VAL A 114 -18.97 13.87 -19.65
C VAL A 114 -19.21 13.49 -21.12
N TYR A 115 -18.68 12.35 -21.60
CA TYR A 115 -18.57 12.08 -23.04
C TYR A 115 -19.58 11.07 -23.62
N ASN A 116 -20.57 10.62 -22.84
CA ASN A 116 -21.32 9.37 -23.10
C ASN A 116 -20.40 8.14 -23.16
N THR A 117 -20.93 6.94 -22.86
CA THR A 117 -20.09 5.74 -22.71
C THR A 117 -19.49 5.28 -24.05
N ASN A 118 -18.33 5.81 -24.42
CA ASN A 118 -17.50 5.29 -25.49
C ASN A 118 -16.80 4.01 -24.99
N TYR A 119 -17.47 2.87 -25.15
CA TYR A 119 -16.98 1.57 -24.70
C TYR A 119 -15.58 1.21 -25.23
N PRO A 120 -15.25 1.42 -26.52
CA PRO A 120 -13.90 1.20 -27.02
C PRO A 120 -12.83 1.96 -26.23
N VAL A 121 -12.97 3.29 -26.10
CA VAL A 121 -12.00 4.13 -25.37
C VAL A 121 -11.94 3.73 -23.90
N LEU A 122 -13.09 3.44 -23.30
CA LEU A 122 -13.18 3.03 -21.91
C LEU A 122 -12.43 1.72 -21.62
N MET A 123 -12.60 0.72 -22.49
CA MET A 123 -11.92 -0.57 -22.37
C MET A 123 -10.42 -0.44 -22.63
N SER A 124 -10.01 0.40 -23.59
CA SER A 124 -8.59 0.70 -23.81
C SER A 124 -7.93 1.32 -22.58
N ILE A 125 -8.58 2.31 -21.94
CA ILE A 125 -8.06 2.91 -20.71
C ILE A 125 -8.00 1.86 -19.59
N ALA A 126 -9.03 1.04 -19.41
CA ALA A 126 -9.03 -0.02 -18.40
C ALA A 126 -7.85 -0.99 -18.57
N VAL A 127 -7.54 -1.40 -19.81
CA VAL A 127 -6.36 -2.23 -20.11
C VAL A 127 -5.07 -1.50 -19.73
N ILE A 128 -4.91 -0.24 -20.14
CA ILE A 128 -3.72 0.57 -19.81
C ILE A 128 -3.56 0.71 -18.30
N THR A 129 -4.64 0.92 -17.55
CA THR A 129 -4.59 1.02 -16.08
C THR A 129 -4.21 -0.29 -15.39
N THR A 130 -4.43 -1.44 -16.04
CA THR A 130 -4.10 -2.77 -15.50
C THR A 130 -2.62 -3.11 -15.70
N VAL A 131 -1.99 -2.63 -16.78
CA VAL A 131 -0.60 -2.96 -17.13
C VAL A 131 0.41 -2.63 -16.02
N PRO A 132 0.42 -1.43 -15.40
CA PRO A 132 1.33 -1.11 -14.32
C PRO A 132 1.20 -2.04 -13.11
N MET A 133 -0.04 -2.41 -12.76
CA MET A 133 -0.32 -3.34 -11.67
C MET A 133 0.23 -4.74 -11.98
N ALA A 134 0.07 -5.22 -13.23
CA ALA A 134 0.62 -6.49 -13.66
C ALA A 134 2.17 -6.49 -13.62
N ILE A 135 2.81 -5.43 -14.10
CA ILE A 135 4.27 -5.28 -14.04
C ILE A 135 4.75 -5.28 -12.59
N PHE A 136 4.08 -4.51 -11.73
CA PHE A 136 4.40 -4.44 -10.30
C PHE A 136 4.30 -5.82 -9.65
N PHE A 137 3.20 -6.54 -9.89
CA PHE A 137 3.04 -7.90 -9.39
C PHE A 137 4.16 -8.83 -9.86
N VAL A 138 4.52 -8.80 -11.15
CA VAL A 138 5.57 -9.67 -11.72
C VAL A 138 6.94 -9.41 -11.08
N ILE A 139 7.25 -8.17 -10.70
CA ILE A 139 8.50 -7.81 -10.02
C ILE A 139 8.53 -8.36 -8.58
N PHE A 140 7.40 -8.28 -7.86
CA PHE A 140 7.35 -8.60 -6.43
C PHE A 140 6.85 -10.02 -6.12
N GLN A 141 6.26 -10.76 -7.07
CA GLN A 141 5.74 -12.12 -6.85
C GLN A 141 6.78 -13.12 -6.30
N ARG A 142 8.08 -12.91 -6.60
CA ARG A 142 9.17 -13.79 -6.14
C ARG A 142 9.28 -13.84 -4.61
N TYR A 143 8.90 -12.77 -3.92
CA TYR A 143 8.92 -12.69 -2.45
C TYR A 143 7.76 -13.47 -1.83
N PHE A 144 6.65 -13.60 -2.55
CA PHE A 144 5.50 -14.42 -2.13
C PHE A 144 5.85 -15.92 -2.16
N ILE A 145 6.55 -16.38 -3.20
CA ILE A 145 6.94 -17.79 -3.36
C ILE A 145 7.96 -18.19 -2.27
N ALA A 146 8.90 -17.31 -1.93
CA ALA A 146 9.89 -17.56 -0.88
C ALA A 146 9.27 -17.74 0.53
N SER A 147 8.15 -17.08 0.82
CA SER A 147 7.45 -17.17 2.12
C SER A 147 6.80 -18.54 2.36
N ASN A 148 6.36 -19.23 1.30
CA ASN A 148 5.70 -20.53 1.43
C ASN A 148 6.68 -21.68 1.71
N VAL A 149 7.95 -21.54 1.31
CA VAL A 149 8.97 -22.59 1.51
C VAL A 149 9.46 -22.63 2.96
N ALA A 150 9.56 -21.49 3.64
CA ALA A 150 9.95 -21.43 5.05
C ALA A 150 8.90 -22.04 6.01
N SER A 151 7.62 -22.03 5.62
CA SER A 151 6.55 -22.68 6.38
C SER A 151 6.54 -24.22 6.25
N GLY A 152 7.25 -24.78 5.28
CA GLY A 152 7.29 -26.23 5.02
C GLY A 152 8.37 -27.00 5.77
N ILE A 153 9.27 -26.31 6.49
CA ILE A 153 10.40 -26.92 7.21
C ILE A 153 10.08 -27.13 8.71
N LYS A 154 8.90 -26.70 9.18
CA LYS A 154 8.36 -27.10 10.48
C LYS A 154 7.47 -28.34 10.30
N GLY A 155 8.12 -29.46 10.01
CA GLY A 155 7.54 -30.80 9.95
C GLY A 155 8.62 -31.83 10.25
#